data_AF-A0A183TNT5-F1
#
_entry.id   AF-A0A183TNT5-F1
#
_cell.length_a   1.000
_cell.length_b   1.000
_cell.length_c   1.000
_cell.angle_alpha   90.00
_cell.angle_beta   90.00
_cell.angle_gamma   90.00
#
_symmetry.space_group_name_H-M   'P 1'
#
loop_
_entity.id
_entity.type
_entity.pdbx_description
1 polymer ?
#
loop_
_entity_poly.entity_id
_entity_poly.type
_entity_poly.pdbx_seq_one_letter_code
_entity_poly.pdbx_strand_id
1 'polypeptide(L)'
;METRWCQLRNVIQSTALKVLGRARRQHQDCFDDNDADISNLITEKNRLQKAYMEFRTEATKAAFFRCRRQVRQRLRKMQDAWMIRKAEEVQGSVLNCSSAISDAAIDPLPHVGTNIDLDLLTSLAEIIRSMQQISSVKAPGFGAIPPEVYKHDGSRLMVDFTTLF
;
A
#
# COMPACT_ATOMS: atom_id res chain seq x y z
N MET A 1 19.75 23.51 -12.85
CA MET A 1 19.75 22.07 -12.51
C MET A 1 18.49 21.38 -13.02
N GLU A 2 17.28 21.97 -12.87
CA GLU A 2 16.00 21.46 -13.42
C GLU A 2 16.02 21.04 -14.90
N THR A 3 16.67 21.80 -15.78
CA THR A 3 16.55 21.62 -17.23
C THR A 3 17.11 20.29 -17.72
N ARG A 4 18.22 19.83 -17.13
CA ARG A 4 18.82 18.53 -17.45
C ARG A 4 17.95 17.36 -16.93
N TRP A 5 17.35 17.53 -15.76
CA TRP A 5 16.43 16.54 -15.19
C TRP A 5 15.14 16.39 -16.02
N CYS A 6 14.57 17.50 -16.47
CA CYS A 6 13.42 17.50 -17.36
C CYS A 6 13.72 16.82 -18.70
N GLN A 7 14.90 17.09 -19.28
CA GLN A 7 15.33 16.44 -20.52
C GLN A 7 15.48 14.93 -20.35
N LEU A 8 16.15 14.49 -19.28
CA LEU A 8 16.33 13.07 -19.00
C LEU A 8 14.98 12.36 -18.79
N ARG A 9 14.07 12.95 -18.01
CA ARG A 9 12.72 12.41 -17.79
C ARG A 9 11.95 12.26 -19.11
N ASN A 10 12.01 13.26 -19.98
CA ASN A 10 11.29 13.23 -21.27
C ASN A 10 11.85 12.15 -22.20
N VAL A 11 13.18 11.95 -22.23
CA VAL A 11 13.83 10.89 -23.03
C VAL A 11 13.47 9.51 -22.50
N ILE A 12 13.47 9.32 -21.17
CA ILE A 12 13.06 8.06 -20.55
C ILE A 12 11.59 7.77 -20.86
N GLN A 13 10.70 8.76 -20.72
CA GLN A 13 9.29 8.60 -21.00
C GLN A 13 9.01 8.31 -22.48
N SER A 14 9.67 9.00 -23.42
CA SER A 14 9.48 8.77 -24.85
C SER A 14 10.02 7.42 -25.31
N THR A 15 11.15 7.00 -24.75
CA THR A 15 11.75 5.69 -25.04
C THR A 15 10.90 4.56 -24.46
N ALA A 16 10.46 4.68 -23.21
CA ALA A 16 9.53 3.73 -22.60
C ALA A 16 8.22 3.62 -23.40
N LEU A 17 7.67 4.74 -23.88
CA LEU A 17 6.48 4.75 -24.71
C LEU A 17 6.69 4.02 -26.04
N LYS A 18 7.87 4.16 -26.65
CA LYS A 18 8.22 3.55 -27.94
C LYS A 18 8.47 2.05 -27.81
N VAL A 19 9.07 1.60 -26.71
CA VAL A 19 9.43 0.19 -26.46
C VAL A 19 8.26 -0.60 -25.89
N LEU A 20 7.55 -0.04 -24.90
CA LEU A 20 6.51 -0.74 -24.15
C LEU A 20 5.09 -0.40 -24.62
N GLY A 21 4.92 0.63 -25.45
CA GLY A 21 3.62 1.14 -25.86
C GLY A 21 2.88 1.90 -24.75
N ARG A 22 1.67 2.40 -25.05
CA ARG A 22 0.74 2.89 -24.02
C ARG A 22 -0.07 1.72 -23.49
N ALA A 23 0.02 1.43 -22.20
CA ALA A 23 -0.99 0.61 -21.53
C ALA A 23 -2.34 1.33 -21.64
N ARG A 24 -3.22 0.83 -22.50
CA ARG A 24 -4.62 1.27 -22.55
C ARG A 24 -5.25 0.84 -21.23
N ARG A 25 -5.34 1.75 -20.27
CA ARG A 25 -6.22 1.58 -19.11
C ARG A 25 -7.65 1.69 -19.63
N GLN A 26 -8.19 0.60 -20.17
CA GLN A 26 -9.64 0.48 -20.26
C GLN A 26 -10.11 0.46 -18.81
N HIS A 27 -10.80 1.53 -18.40
CA HIS A 27 -11.50 1.52 -17.13
C HIS A 27 -12.65 0.53 -17.31
N GLN A 28 -12.42 -0.72 -16.93
CA GLN A 28 -13.51 -1.67 -16.77
C GLN A 28 -14.41 -1.13 -15.67
N ASP A 29 -15.70 -0.95 -15.95
CA ASP A 29 -16.66 -0.56 -14.93
C ASP A 29 -17.11 -1.84 -14.19
N CYS A 30 -17.56 -1.67 -12.95
CA CYS A 30 -18.17 -2.69 -12.11
C CYS A 30 -19.37 -3.40 -12.81
N PHE A 31 -19.86 -2.85 -13.92
CA PHE A 31 -21.09 -3.26 -14.60
C PHE A 31 -20.87 -3.82 -16.03
N ASP A 32 -19.62 -4.09 -16.44
CA ASP A 32 -19.32 -4.52 -17.81
C ASP A 32 -20.04 -5.84 -18.21
N ASP A 33 -20.36 -6.69 -17.24
CA ASP A 33 -21.18 -7.89 -17.42
C ASP A 33 -22.67 -7.53 -17.24
N ASN A 34 -23.36 -7.12 -18.31
CA ASN A 34 -24.78 -6.75 -18.24
C ASN A 34 -25.65 -8.01 -18.01
N ASP A 35 -26.11 -8.19 -16.77
CA ASP A 35 -26.92 -9.33 -16.34
C ASP A 35 -28.41 -9.11 -16.68
N ALA A 36 -28.98 -9.99 -17.50
CA ALA A 36 -30.39 -9.95 -17.89
C ALA A 36 -31.33 -9.98 -16.66
N ASP A 37 -30.94 -10.67 -15.59
CA ASP A 37 -31.72 -10.74 -14.36
C ASP A 37 -31.81 -9.37 -13.68
N ILE A 38 -30.77 -8.54 -13.77
CA ILE A 38 -30.77 -7.18 -13.19
C ILE A 38 -31.65 -6.26 -13.99
N SER A 39 -31.57 -6.34 -15.33
CA SER A 39 -32.48 -5.59 -16.20
C SER A 39 -33.93 -5.92 -15.88
N ASN A 40 -34.25 -7.21 -15.70
CA ASN A 40 -35.58 -7.67 -15.31
C ASN A 40 -35.97 -7.20 -13.89
N LEU A 41 -35.06 -7.23 -12.91
CA LEU A 41 -35.35 -6.72 -11.57
C LEU A 41 -35.55 -5.20 -11.55
N ILE A 42 -34.84 -4.44 -12.39
CA ILE A 42 -35.01 -2.99 -12.52
C ILE A 42 -36.37 -2.66 -13.14
N THR A 43 -36.76 -3.37 -14.21
CA THR A 43 -38.07 -3.17 -14.85
C THR A 43 -39.20 -3.50 -13.87
N GLU A 44 -39.10 -4.62 -13.15
CA GLU A 44 -40.10 -5.02 -12.15
C GLU A 44 -40.15 -4.03 -10.97
N LYS A 45 -39.00 -3.56 -10.48
CA LYS A 45 -38.94 -2.51 -9.45
C LYS A 45 -39.67 -1.25 -9.90
N ASN A 46 -39.52 -0.84 -11.15
CA ASN A 46 -40.17 0.35 -11.70
C ASN A 46 -41.68 0.15 -11.85
N ARG A 47 -42.13 -1.03 -12.28
CA ARG A 47 -43.54 -1.43 -12.30
C ARG A 47 -44.17 -1.37 -10.90
N LEU A 48 -43.51 -1.98 -9.92
CA LEU A 48 -43.97 -1.99 -8.53
C LEU A 48 -43.94 -0.60 -7.88
N GLN A 49 -42.99 0.24 -8.27
CA GLN A 49 -42.93 1.63 -7.83
C GLN A 49 -44.17 2.42 -8.31
N LYS A 50 -44.58 2.22 -9.57
CA LYS A 50 -45.80 2.83 -10.11
C LYS A 50 -47.05 2.33 -9.38
N ALA A 51 -47.19 1.02 -9.20
CA ALA A 51 -48.32 0.43 -8.48
C ALA A 51 -48.38 0.86 -6.99
N TYR A 52 -47.23 1.03 -6.35
CA TYR A 52 -47.15 1.56 -4.99
C TYR A 52 -47.64 3.01 -4.91
N MET A 53 -47.32 3.85 -5.91
CA MET A 53 -47.78 5.24 -5.95
C MET A 53 -49.27 5.38 -6.25
N GLU A 54 -49.82 4.52 -7.12
CA GLU A 54 -51.24 4.58 -7.53
C GLU A 54 -52.19 4.04 -6.46
N PHE A 55 -51.90 2.87 -5.89
CA PHE A 55 -52.87 2.14 -5.05
C PHE A 55 -52.47 2.03 -3.57
N ARG A 56 -51.22 2.40 -3.20
CA ARG A 56 -50.65 2.40 -1.82
C ARG A 56 -51.14 1.27 -0.90
N THR A 57 -51.24 0.04 -1.40
CA THR A 57 -51.61 -1.11 -0.57
C THR A 57 -50.39 -1.69 0.16
N GLU A 58 -50.60 -2.31 1.32
CA GLU A 58 -49.49 -2.95 2.07
C GLU A 58 -48.85 -4.10 1.26
N ALA A 59 -49.61 -4.76 0.39
CA ALA A 59 -49.10 -5.77 -0.53
C ALA A 59 -48.14 -5.17 -1.59
N THR A 60 -48.53 -4.09 -2.27
CA THR A 60 -47.67 -3.45 -3.29
C THR A 60 -46.45 -2.79 -2.68
N LYS A 61 -46.60 -2.19 -1.49
CA LYS A 61 -45.49 -1.68 -0.68
C LYS A 61 -44.49 -2.77 -0.33
N ALA A 62 -44.97 -3.90 0.21
CA ALA A 62 -44.11 -5.04 0.55
C ALA A 62 -43.40 -5.61 -0.68
N ALA A 63 -44.11 -5.76 -1.81
CA ALA A 63 -43.52 -6.23 -3.06
C ALA A 63 -42.42 -5.29 -3.58
N PHE A 64 -42.67 -3.97 -3.58
CA PHE A 64 -41.67 -2.97 -3.99
C PHE A 64 -40.40 -3.03 -3.13
N PHE A 65 -40.54 -3.07 -1.80
CA PHE A 65 -39.38 -3.14 -0.91
C PHE A 65 -38.60 -4.45 -1.04
N ARG A 66 -39.29 -5.58 -1.29
CA ARG A 66 -38.63 -6.87 -1.60
C ARG A 66 -37.82 -6.78 -2.88
N CYS A 67 -38.43 -6.30 -3.97
CA CYS A 67 -37.75 -6.14 -5.25
C CYS A 67 -36.56 -5.16 -5.15
N ARG A 68 -36.74 -4.03 -4.46
CA ARG A 68 -35.66 -3.06 -4.20
C ARG A 68 -34.50 -3.68 -3.42
N ARG A 69 -34.77 -4.57 -2.46
CA ARG A 69 -33.73 -5.32 -1.75
C ARG A 69 -32.98 -6.27 -2.68
N GLN A 70 -33.69 -7.00 -3.54
CA GLN A 70 -33.08 -7.92 -4.51
C GLN A 70 -32.16 -7.20 -5.48
N VAL A 71 -32.58 -6.06 -6.05
CA VAL A 71 -31.74 -5.22 -6.91
C VAL A 71 -30.43 -4.84 -6.19
N ARG A 72 -30.52 -4.32 -4.96
CA ARG A 72 -29.33 -3.95 -4.18
C ARG A 72 -28.41 -5.14 -3.88
N GLN A 73 -28.99 -6.28 -3.55
CA GLN A 73 -28.22 -7.50 -3.28
C GLN A 73 -27.48 -7.98 -4.52
N ARG A 74 -28.12 -7.94 -5.69
CA ARG A 74 -27.50 -8.38 -6.94
C ARG A 74 -26.37 -7.44 -7.37
N LEU A 75 -26.60 -6.14 -7.32
CA LEU A 75 -25.55 -5.13 -7.58
C LEU A 75 -24.35 -5.30 -6.66
N ARG A 76 -24.59 -5.58 -5.37
CA ARG A 76 -23.49 -5.84 -4.41
C ARG A 76 -22.69 -7.08 -4.78
N LYS A 77 -23.36 -8.18 -5.12
CA LYS A 77 -22.68 -9.42 -5.55
C LYS A 77 -21.82 -9.21 -6.79
N MET A 78 -22.28 -8.42 -7.77
CA MET A 78 -21.47 -8.10 -8.94
C MET A 78 -20.24 -7.29 -8.57
N GLN A 79 -20.42 -6.28 -7.71
CA GLN A 79 -19.32 -5.46 -7.24
C GLN A 79 -18.29 -6.30 -6.48
N ASP A 80 -18.74 -7.19 -5.59
CA ASP A 80 -17.88 -8.10 -4.85
C ASP A 80 -17.10 -9.03 -5.82
N ALA A 81 -17.77 -9.60 -6.82
CA ALA A 81 -17.13 -10.45 -7.83
C ALA A 81 -16.09 -9.68 -8.67
N TRP A 82 -16.39 -8.45 -9.04
CA TRP A 82 -15.45 -7.57 -9.73
C TRP A 82 -14.24 -7.22 -8.86
N MET A 83 -14.45 -6.92 -7.57
CA MET A 83 -13.38 -6.66 -6.61
C MET A 83 -12.45 -7.87 -6.45
N ILE A 84 -13.02 -9.09 -6.38
CA ILE A 84 -12.24 -10.33 -6.32
C ILE A 84 -11.37 -10.48 -7.58
N ARG A 85 -11.97 -10.38 -8.77
CA ARG A 85 -11.24 -10.46 -10.05
C ARG A 85 -10.13 -9.41 -10.16
N LYS A 86 -10.40 -8.17 -9.72
CA LYS A 86 -9.39 -7.11 -9.73
C LYS A 86 -8.26 -7.35 -8.74
N ALA A 87 -8.56 -7.90 -7.57
CA ALA A 87 -7.53 -8.29 -6.61
C ALA A 87 -6.62 -9.38 -7.19
N GLU A 88 -7.18 -10.39 -7.86
CA GLU A 88 -6.44 -11.45 -8.56
C GLU A 88 -5.58 -10.89 -9.70
N GLU A 89 -6.12 -9.98 -10.51
CA GLU A 89 -5.37 -9.32 -11.59
C GLU A 89 -4.18 -8.52 -11.05
N VAL A 90 -4.39 -7.75 -9.98
CA VAL A 90 -3.33 -6.98 -9.33
C VAL A 90 -2.28 -7.90 -8.71
N GLN A 91 -2.69 -8.95 -7.99
CA GLN A 91 -1.78 -9.93 -7.41
C GLN A 91 -0.98 -10.67 -8.48
N GLY A 92 -1.64 -11.09 -9.57
CA GLY A 92 -1.00 -11.69 -10.73
C GLY A 92 0.00 -10.73 -11.38
N SER A 93 -0.32 -9.44 -11.49
CA SER A 93 0.61 -8.45 -12.04
C SER A 93 1.82 -8.19 -11.14
N VAL A 94 1.65 -8.20 -9.81
CA VAL A 94 2.73 -7.92 -8.85
C VAL A 94 3.69 -9.12 -8.73
N LEU A 95 3.18 -10.35 -8.82
CA LEU A 95 3.98 -11.57 -8.68
C LEU A 95 4.55 -12.10 -10.00
N ASN A 96 3.97 -11.78 -11.17
CA ASN A 96 4.55 -12.10 -12.49
C ASN A 96 5.47 -11.00 -13.05
N CYS A 97 5.64 -9.88 -12.36
CA CYS A 97 6.80 -9.03 -12.65
C CYS A 97 8.03 -9.83 -12.25
N SER A 98 8.70 -10.47 -13.21
CA SER A 98 10.00 -11.10 -12.99
C SER A 98 10.90 -10.09 -12.27
N SER A 99 11.13 -10.30 -10.98
CA SER A 99 12.11 -9.55 -10.19
C SER A 99 13.53 -9.94 -10.54
N ALA A 100 13.74 -10.60 -11.69
CA ALA A 100 15.05 -10.78 -12.28
C ALA A 100 15.54 -9.40 -12.76
N ILE A 101 16.12 -8.66 -11.81
CA ILE A 101 17.14 -7.68 -12.15
C ILE A 101 18.16 -8.45 -12.98
N SER A 102 18.23 -8.16 -14.28
CA SER A 102 19.18 -8.81 -15.18
C SER A 102 20.60 -8.56 -14.66
N ASP A 103 21.46 -9.58 -14.64
CA ASP A 103 22.86 -9.44 -14.20
C ASP A 103 23.59 -8.32 -14.97
N ALA A 104 23.20 -8.09 -16.22
CA ALA A 104 23.70 -6.98 -17.05
C ALA A 104 23.33 -5.57 -16.53
N ALA A 105 22.31 -5.45 -15.67
CA ALA A 105 21.95 -4.22 -14.98
C ALA A 105 22.71 -4.05 -13.64
N ILE A 106 23.32 -5.14 -13.12
CA ILE A 106 24.14 -5.15 -11.91
C ILE A 106 25.62 -4.91 -12.24
N ASP A 107 26.13 -5.53 -13.32
CA ASP A 107 27.51 -5.42 -13.80
C ASP A 107 28.07 -3.98 -13.92
N PRO A 108 27.29 -2.96 -14.35
CA PRO A 108 27.81 -1.60 -14.47
C PRO A 108 27.71 -0.77 -13.18
N LEU A 109 27.11 -1.29 -12.10
CA LEU A 109 27.05 -0.55 -10.83
C LEU A 109 28.45 -0.47 -10.21
N PRO A 110 28.94 0.74 -9.86
CA PRO A 110 30.24 0.85 -9.22
C PRO A 110 30.18 0.16 -7.87
N HIS A 111 30.99 -0.89 -7.71
CA HIS A 111 31.21 -1.51 -6.41
C HIS A 111 31.92 -0.47 -5.52
N VAL A 112 31.16 0.21 -4.66
CA VAL A 112 31.77 1.03 -3.61
C VAL A 112 32.44 0.05 -2.65
N GLY A 113 33.76 0.19 -2.46
CA GLY A 113 34.49 -0.69 -1.57
C GLY A 113 33.80 -0.76 -0.21
N THR A 114 33.77 -1.95 0.39
CA THR A 114 33.20 -2.16 1.72
C THR A 114 33.72 -1.06 2.64
N ASN A 115 32.80 -0.25 3.14
CA ASN A 115 33.16 0.98 3.83
C ASN A 115 33.69 0.58 5.22
N ILE A 116 35.00 0.37 5.32
CA ILE A 116 35.71 -0.09 6.53
C ILE A 116 35.55 0.91 7.69
N ASP A 117 35.12 2.14 7.41
CA ASP A 117 34.73 3.13 8.42
C ASP A 117 33.50 2.68 9.24
N LEU A 118 32.65 1.78 8.72
CA LEU A 118 31.60 1.13 9.51
C LEU A 118 32.13 0.00 10.41
N ASP A 119 33.24 -0.63 10.02
CA ASP A 119 33.94 -1.69 10.78
C ASP A 119 34.95 -1.12 11.79
N LEU A 120 35.23 0.19 11.73
CA LEU A 120 35.92 0.92 12.77
C LEU A 120 34.94 1.10 13.93
N LEU A 121 34.76 -0.02 14.64
CA LEU A 121 34.00 -0.22 15.86
C LEU A 121 33.97 1.09 16.63
N THR A 122 32.76 1.68 16.71
CA THR A 122 32.45 2.98 17.30
C THR A 122 33.47 3.33 18.37
N SER A 123 34.34 4.30 18.07
CA SER A 123 35.47 4.64 18.94
C SER A 123 35.01 4.75 20.39
N LEU A 124 35.80 4.25 21.35
CA LEU A 124 35.48 4.32 22.78
C LEU A 124 35.05 5.75 23.21
N ALA A 125 35.57 6.78 22.55
CA ALA A 125 35.16 8.17 22.75
C ALA A 125 33.74 8.50 22.23
N GLU A 126 33.28 7.89 21.13
CA GLU A 126 31.92 8.00 20.60
C GLU A 126 30.90 7.26 21.45
N ILE A 127 31.28 6.11 22.01
CA ILE A 127 30.46 5.36 22.97
C ILE A 127 30.28 6.20 24.24
N ILE A 128 31.38 6.72 24.81
CA ILE A 128 31.34 7.60 26.00
C ILE A 128 30.49 8.84 25.74
N ARG A 129 30.66 9.50 24.58
CA ARG A 129 29.90 10.71 24.23
C ARG A 129 28.41 10.43 24.09
N SER A 130 28.03 9.32 23.46
CA SER A 130 26.63 8.92 23.28
C SER A 130 25.97 8.55 24.61
N MET A 131 26.71 7.88 25.50
CA MET A 131 26.23 7.54 26.84
C MET A 131 26.06 8.77 27.76
N GLN A 132 26.92 9.78 27.63
CA GLN A 132 26.72 11.06 28.33
C GLN A 132 25.46 11.80 27.83
N GLN A 133 25.18 11.72 26.53
CA GLN A 133 24.00 12.36 25.92
C GLN A 133 22.68 11.72 26.38
N ILE A 134 22.60 10.38 26.49
CA ILE A 134 21.40 9.69 27.02
C ILE A 134 21.17 9.94 28.50
N SER A 135 22.22 10.23 29.28
CA SER A 135 22.11 10.49 30.72
C SER A 135 21.56 11.87 31.06
N SER A 136 21.66 12.84 30.13
CA SER A 136 21.46 14.25 30.45
C SER A 136 20.05 14.77 30.15
N VAL A 137 19.35 14.40 29.07
CA VAL A 137 18.00 14.95 28.79
C VAL A 137 17.15 14.08 27.84
N LYS A 138 16.38 13.10 28.35
CA LYS A 138 15.22 12.57 27.58
C LYS A 138 14.19 11.84 28.45
N ALA A 139 12.91 11.96 28.07
CA ALA A 139 11.84 11.12 28.60
C ALA A 139 12.03 9.67 28.13
N PRO A 140 11.57 8.65 28.90
CA PRO A 140 11.74 7.25 28.53
C PRO A 140 11.17 6.97 27.13
N GLY A 141 11.99 6.36 26.27
CA GLY A 141 11.57 5.93 24.93
C GLY A 141 10.59 4.75 24.97
N PHE A 142 10.26 4.18 23.81
CA PHE A 142 9.30 3.06 23.67
C PHE A 142 9.59 1.83 24.56
N GLY A 143 10.85 1.62 24.98
CA GLY A 143 11.24 0.58 25.93
C GLY A 143 11.06 0.93 27.41
N ALA A 144 10.53 2.12 27.74
CA ALA A 144 10.26 2.62 29.09
C ALA A 144 11.45 2.56 30.08
N ILE A 145 12.69 2.51 29.59
CA ILE A 145 13.88 2.50 30.46
C ILE A 145 14.05 3.90 31.06
N PRO A 146 14.00 4.04 32.40
CA PRO A 146 14.16 5.33 33.03
C PRO A 146 15.61 5.84 32.89
N PRO A 147 15.84 7.12 32.56
CA PRO A 147 17.17 7.71 32.52
C PRO A 147 17.93 7.62 33.86
N GLU A 148 17.22 7.40 34.97
CA GLU A 148 17.75 7.17 36.31
C GLU A 148 18.65 5.93 36.41
N VAL A 149 18.39 4.89 35.59
CA VAL A 149 19.22 3.67 35.54
C VAL A 149 20.66 4.00 35.13
N TYR A 150 20.83 4.96 34.21
CA TYR A 150 22.16 5.40 33.74
C TYR A 150 22.85 6.35 34.74
N LYS A 151 22.11 6.95 35.67
CA LYS A 151 22.66 7.88 36.69
C LYS A 151 23.15 7.13 37.93
N HIS A 152 22.47 6.07 38.33
CA HIS A 152 22.80 5.30 39.54
C HIS A 152 23.74 4.12 39.28
N ASP A 153 23.56 3.40 38.18
CA ASP A 153 24.38 2.24 37.79
C ASP A 153 25.33 2.54 36.61
N GLY A 154 25.40 3.79 36.17
CA GLY A 154 26.13 4.19 34.96
C GLY A 154 27.60 3.79 34.93
N SER A 155 28.29 3.85 36.08
CA SER A 155 29.69 3.42 36.20
C SER A 155 29.87 1.90 36.07
N ARG A 156 28.91 1.09 36.56
CA ARG A 156 28.95 -0.37 36.42
C ARG A 156 28.61 -0.80 34.99
N LEU A 157 27.59 -0.17 34.40
CA LEU A 157 27.25 -0.35 32.98
C LEU A 157 28.42 0.02 32.07
N MET A 158 29.15 1.10 32.38
CA MET A 158 30.30 1.53 31.58
C MET A 158 31.42 0.49 31.57
N VAL A 159 31.67 -0.17 32.71
CA VAL A 159 32.65 -1.26 32.83
C VAL A 159 32.18 -2.48 32.03
N ASP A 160 30.93 -2.92 32.22
CA ASP A 160 30.38 -4.10 31.56
C ASP A 160 30.34 -3.93 30.02
N PHE A 161 30.02 -2.73 29.51
CA PHE A 161 30.08 -2.43 28.07
C PHE A 161 31.49 -2.39 27.51
N THR A 162 32.48 -1.92 28.28
CA THR A 162 33.90 -1.89 27.84
C THR A 162 34.50 -3.30 27.82
N THR A 163 33.94 -4.25 28.58
CA THR A 163 34.38 -5.66 28.59
C THR A 163 33.73 -6.53 27.50
N LEU A 164 32.68 -6.04 26.83
CA LEU A 164 31.97 -6.77 25.77
C LEU A 164 32.59 -6.57 24.36
N PHE A 165 33.61 -5.72 24.24
CA PHE A 165 34.36 -5.42 23.03
C PHE A 165 35.87 -5.53 23.31
#